data_AF-A0A9D5JNR8-F1
#
_entry.id   AF-A0A9D5JNR8-F1
#
_cell.length_a   1.000
_cell.length_b   1.000
_cell.length_c   1.000
_cell.angle_alpha   90.00
_cell.angle_beta   90.00
_cell.angle_gamma   90.00
#
_symmetry.space_group_name_H-M   'P 1'
#
loop_
_entity.id
_entity.type
_entity.pdbx_description
1 polymer ?
#
loop_
_entity_poly.entity_id
_entity_poly.type
_entity_poly.pdbx_seq_one_letter_code
_entity_poly.pdbx_strand_id
1 'polypeptide(L)'
;MIKIVSLSKKIFHRLPLVILGVFLALLLLEGVLRFGEHLFFLSQERRNAPSFSLEKPYRIICLGGSTTANGGDFSYPRQLENILNANSGSINFEVLNKGIPGATSALILSRLE
;
A
#
# COMPACT_ATOMS: atom_id res chain seq x y z
N MET A 1 -8.12 -42.60 -34.96
CA MET A 1 -7.01 -41.64 -35.15
C MET A 1 -7.47 -40.25 -35.59
N ILE A 2 -8.35 -40.11 -36.59
CA ILE A 2 -8.79 -38.82 -37.16
C ILE A 2 -9.51 -37.88 -36.16
N LYS A 3 -10.34 -38.41 -35.24
CA LYS A 3 -11.04 -37.61 -34.22
C LYS A 3 -10.12 -36.98 -33.16
N ILE A 4 -8.98 -37.61 -32.85
CA ILE A 4 -8.02 -37.11 -31.85
C ILE A 4 -7.28 -35.87 -32.40
N VAL A 5 -6.91 -35.90 -33.68
CA VAL A 5 -6.27 -34.77 -34.38
C VAL A 5 -7.23 -33.58 -34.54
N SER A 6 -8.53 -33.82 -34.73
CA SER A 6 -9.51 -32.72 -34.81
C SER A 6 -9.83 -32.09 -33.45
N LEU A 7 -9.76 -32.88 -32.37
CA LEU A 7 -9.97 -32.40 -31.00
C LEU A 7 -8.81 -31.50 -30.55
N SER A 8 -7.57 -31.88 -30.88
CA SER A 8 -6.37 -31.10 -30.57
C SER A 8 -6.36 -29.75 -31.29
N LYS A 9 -6.75 -29.70 -32.59
CA LYS A 9 -6.91 -28.44 -33.34
C LYS A 9 -7.96 -27.51 -32.72
N LYS A 10 -9.14 -28.04 -32.31
CA LYS A 10 -10.19 -27.24 -31.64
C LYS A 10 -9.73 -26.62 -30.33
N ILE A 11 -8.95 -27.36 -29.54
CA ILE A 11 -8.36 -26.87 -28.28
C ILE A 11 -7.29 -25.79 -28.56
N PHE A 12 -6.46 -25.98 -29.60
CA PHE A 12 -5.41 -25.02 -29.98
C PHE A 12 -5.97 -23.66 -30.42
N HIS A 13 -7.17 -23.62 -31.04
CA HIS A 13 -7.85 -22.37 -31.38
C HIS A 13 -8.47 -21.64 -30.17
N ARG A 14 -8.76 -22.37 -29.08
CA ARG A 14 -9.33 -21.81 -27.85
C ARG A 14 -8.26 -21.36 -26.85
N LEU A 15 -7.07 -21.97 -26.91
CA LEU A 15 -5.92 -21.64 -26.07
C LEU A 15 -5.54 -20.14 -26.09
N PRO A 16 -5.42 -19.46 -27.25
CA PRO A 16 -5.11 -18.02 -27.26
C PRO A 16 -6.22 -17.18 -26.60
N LEU A 17 -7.48 -17.58 -26.71
CA LEU A 17 -8.59 -16.91 -26.03
C LEU A 17 -8.50 -17.05 -24.51
N VAL A 18 -8.13 -18.24 -24.02
CA VAL A 18 -7.93 -18.49 -22.59
C VAL A 18 -6.73 -17.70 -22.07
N ILE A 19 -5.60 -17.70 -22.79
CA ILE A 19 -4.41 -16.92 -22.44
C ILE A 19 -4.75 -15.43 -22.40
N LEU A 20 -5.46 -14.91 -23.41
CA LEU A 20 -5.90 -13.52 -23.45
C LEU A 20 -6.81 -13.19 -22.26
N GLY A 21 -7.75 -14.08 -21.92
CA GLY A 21 -8.65 -13.90 -20.78
C GLY A 21 -7.90 -13.87 -19.44
N VAL A 22 -6.95 -14.79 -19.24
CA VAL A 22 -6.08 -14.81 -18.05
C VAL A 22 -5.23 -13.55 -17.98
N PHE A 23 -4.62 -13.15 -19.10
CA PHE A 23 -3.82 -11.93 -19.17
C PHE A 23 -4.63 -10.68 -18.84
N LEU A 24 -5.84 -10.54 -19.41
CA LEU A 24 -6.76 -9.45 -19.09
C LEU A 24 -7.17 -9.46 -17.61
N ALA A 25 -7.45 -10.63 -17.04
CA ALA A 25 -7.79 -10.75 -15.63
C ALA A 25 -6.64 -10.30 -14.72
N LEU A 26 -5.39 -10.68 -15.04
CA LEU A 26 -4.20 -10.24 -14.31
C LEU A 26 -3.98 -8.73 -14.44
N LEU A 27 -4.17 -8.15 -15.63
CA LEU A 27 -4.09 -6.70 -15.82
C LEU A 27 -5.14 -5.94 -15.01
N LEU A 28 -6.37 -6.44 -14.98
CA LEU A 28 -7.45 -5.85 -14.18
C LEU A 28 -7.15 -5.96 -12.69
N LEU A 29 -6.66 -7.11 -12.23
CA LEU A 29 -6.27 -7.31 -10.84
C LEU A 29 -5.14 -6.36 -10.41
N GLU A 30 -4.08 -6.26 -11.21
CA GLU A 30 -2.98 -5.30 -10.98
C GLU A 30 -3.50 -3.86 -10.99
N GLY A 31 -4.39 -3.52 -11.93
CA GLY A 31 -5.02 -2.21 -12.01
C GLY A 31 -5.78 -1.84 -10.73
N VAL A 32 -6.58 -2.77 -10.21
CA VAL A 32 -7.32 -2.59 -8.95
C VAL A 32 -6.36 -2.47 -7.76
N LEU A 33 -5.32 -3.30 -7.69
CA LEU A 33 -4.34 -3.25 -6.60
C LEU A 33 -3.57 -1.92 -6.58
N ARG A 34 -3.09 -1.45 -7.74
CA ARG A 34 -2.41 -0.14 -7.86
C ARG A 34 -3.34 1.03 -7.56
N PHE A 35 -4.59 0.95 -8.00
CA PHE A 35 -5.57 1.99 -7.71
C PHE A 35 -5.89 2.04 -6.21
N GLY A 36 -5.99 0.87 -5.56
CA GLY A 36 -6.14 0.74 -4.12
C GLY A 36 -4.98 1.38 -3.36
N GLU A 37 -3.73 1.17 -3.80
CA GLU A 37 -2.55 1.83 -3.23
C GLU A 37 -2.65 3.37 -3.32
N HIS A 38 -3.09 3.91 -4.46
CA HIS A 38 -3.19 5.35 -4.65
C HIS A 38 -4.26 6.00 -3.73
N LEU A 39 -5.42 5.36 -3.61
CA LEU A 39 -6.47 5.80 -2.67
C LEU A 39 -5.97 5.78 -1.22
N PHE A 40 -5.16 4.79 -0.89
CA PHE A 40 -4.55 4.64 0.42
C PHE A 40 -3.57 5.77 0.75
N PHE A 41 -2.72 6.15 -0.22
CA PHE A 41 -1.81 7.30 -0.08
C PHE A 41 -2.55 8.61 0.16
N LEU A 42 -3.63 8.89 -0.58
CA LEU A 42 -4.45 10.10 -0.38
C LEU A 42 -5.03 10.17 1.04
N SER A 43 -5.45 9.02 1.58
CA SER A 43 -5.97 8.93 2.94
C SER A 43 -4.89 9.12 4.02
N GLN A 44 -3.67 8.63 3.76
CA GLN A 44 -2.52 8.87 4.64
C GLN A 44 -2.08 10.34 4.59
N GLU A 45 -1.99 10.97 3.44
CA GLU A 45 -1.58 12.38 3.32
C GLU A 45 -2.54 13.33 4.01
N ARG A 46 -3.85 13.08 3.92
CA ARG A 46 -4.84 13.86 4.68
C ARG A 46 -4.69 13.71 6.19
N ARG A 47 -4.27 12.53 6.66
CA ARG A 47 -4.04 12.28 8.10
C ARG A 47 -2.69 12.80 8.58
N ASN A 48 -1.71 12.82 7.70
CA ASN A 48 -0.42 13.49 7.86
C ASN A 48 -0.52 14.99 7.54
N ALA A 49 -1.73 15.54 7.35
CA ALA A 49 -1.88 16.96 7.10
C ALA A 49 -1.23 17.69 8.28
N PRO A 50 -0.22 18.54 8.02
CA PRO A 50 0.54 19.15 9.09
C PRO A 50 -0.42 19.95 9.97
N SER A 51 -0.52 19.59 11.25
CA SER A 51 -0.99 20.57 12.21
C SER A 51 0.15 21.59 12.29
N PHE A 52 0.06 22.67 11.51
CA PHE A 52 0.93 23.85 11.60
C PHE A 52 0.78 24.59 12.94
N SER A 53 0.46 23.86 14.01
CA SER A 53 0.58 24.33 15.37
C SER A 53 2.07 24.27 15.73
N LEU A 54 2.64 25.44 16.00
CA LEU A 54 3.96 25.63 16.59
C LEU A 54 4.08 24.97 17.99
N GLU A 55 3.02 24.34 18.52
CA GLU A 55 2.96 23.74 19.86
C GLU A 55 3.36 22.25 19.91
N LYS A 56 3.67 21.61 18.78
CA LYS A 56 4.17 20.22 18.75
C LYS A 56 5.69 20.20 18.51
N PRO A 57 6.53 20.17 19.57
CA PRO A 57 7.97 20.27 19.44
C PRO A 57 8.64 19.04 18.82
N TYR A 58 8.03 17.85 18.89
CA TYR A 58 8.66 16.61 18.44
C TYR A 58 7.86 15.92 17.33
N ARG A 59 8.51 15.72 16.20
CA ARG A 59 7.97 15.01 15.05
C ARG A 59 8.71 13.69 14.84
N ILE A 60 7.98 12.60 14.83
CA ILE A 60 8.47 11.24 14.61
C ILE A 60 7.93 10.77 13.27
N ILE A 61 8.79 10.25 12.41
CA ILE A 61 8.37 9.70 11.12
C ILE A 61 8.49 8.17 11.18
N CYS A 62 7.39 7.46 10.94
CA CYS A 62 7.37 6.02 10.80
C CYS A 62 7.52 5.66 9.31
N LEU A 63 8.62 4.99 8.96
CA LEU A 63 8.90 4.46 7.62
C LEU A 63 8.81 2.94 7.65
N GLY A 64 8.23 2.34 6.62
CA GLY A 64 8.14 0.89 6.52
C GLY A 64 7.23 0.40 5.40
N GLY A 65 6.99 -0.91 5.40
CA GLY A 65 6.14 -1.60 4.43
C GLY A 65 4.65 -1.56 4.80
N SER A 66 3.94 -2.66 4.54
CA SER A 66 2.50 -2.82 4.81
C SER A 66 2.12 -2.68 6.29
N THR A 67 2.97 -3.15 7.21
CA THR A 67 2.71 -3.07 8.67
C THR A 67 2.74 -1.64 9.20
N THR A 68 3.55 -0.78 8.58
CA THR A 68 3.61 0.66 8.87
C THR A 68 2.54 1.41 8.10
N ALA A 69 2.36 1.08 6.83
CA ALA A 69 1.45 1.79 5.94
C ALA A 69 0.02 1.83 6.51
N ASN A 70 -0.42 0.76 7.18
CA ASN A 70 -1.77 0.63 7.73
C ASN A 70 -2.21 1.94 8.42
N GLY A 71 -3.33 2.53 7.97
CA GLY A 71 -3.84 3.81 8.46
C GLY A 71 -4.95 3.64 9.50
N GLY A 72 -5.42 4.76 10.06
CA GLY A 72 -6.54 4.77 11.01
C GLY A 72 -6.12 4.63 12.48
N ASP A 73 -7.13 4.63 13.36
CA ASP A 73 -6.92 4.73 14.81
C ASP A 73 -6.22 3.52 15.42
N PHE A 74 -6.33 2.36 14.77
CA PHE A 74 -5.68 1.12 15.18
C PHE A 74 -4.30 0.91 14.55
N SER A 75 -3.83 1.83 13.70
CA SER A 75 -2.48 1.75 13.16
C SER A 75 -1.44 1.95 14.28
N TYR A 76 -0.33 1.21 14.23
CA TYR A 76 0.70 1.37 15.25
C TYR A 76 1.29 2.79 15.30
N PRO A 77 1.47 3.54 14.19
CA PRO A 77 1.96 4.92 14.28
C PRO A 77 1.00 5.84 15.03
N ARG A 78 -0.32 5.65 14.85
CA ARG A 78 -1.34 6.40 15.59
C ARG A 78 -1.39 5.99 17.07
N GLN A 79 -1.26 4.70 17.35
CA GLN A 79 -1.15 4.21 18.73
C GLN A 79 0.11 4.76 19.41
N LEU A 80 1.24 4.82 18.70
CA LEU A 80 2.49 5.41 19.20
C LEU A 80 2.30 6.88 19.56
N GLU A 81 1.66 7.67 18.69
CA GLU A 81 1.33 9.08 19.00
C GLU A 81 0.50 9.21 20.27
N ASN A 82 -0.55 8.40 20.39
CA ASN A 82 -1.45 8.42 21.55
C ASN A 82 -0.72 8.02 22.83
N ILE A 83 0.12 6.97 22.78
CA ILE A 83 0.89 6.47 23.92
C ILE A 83 1.93 7.52 24.34
N LEU A 84 2.64 8.14 23.40
CA LEU A 84 3.61 9.19 23.72
C LEU A 84 2.91 10.39 24.35
N ASN A 85 1.85 10.91 23.73
CA ASN A 85 1.13 12.06 24.27
C ASN A 85 0.47 11.78 25.62
N ALA A 86 0.03 10.54 25.89
CA ALA A 86 -0.53 10.17 27.19
C ALA A 86 0.52 10.10 28.31
N ASN A 87 1.78 9.78 27.99
CA ASN A 87 2.83 9.53 28.98
C ASN A 87 3.81 10.69 29.18
N SER A 88 3.76 11.73 28.34
CA SER A 88 4.82 12.75 28.26
C SER A 88 4.49 14.08 28.93
N GLY A 89 3.38 14.15 29.67
CA GLY A 89 2.96 15.36 30.38
C GLY A 89 2.69 16.52 29.41
N SER A 90 3.56 17.53 29.40
CA SER A 90 3.45 18.73 28.56
C SER A 90 4.10 18.61 27.18
N ILE A 91 4.79 17.50 26.89
CA ILE A 91 5.46 17.30 25.61
C ILE A 91 4.45 16.74 24.60
N ASN A 92 4.22 17.49 23.52
CA ASN A 92 3.40 17.05 22.40
C ASN A 92 4.25 16.41 21.30
N PHE A 93 3.87 15.20 20.91
CA PHE A 93 4.42 14.42 19.80
C PHE A 93 3.45 14.42 18.62
N GLU A 94 4.02 14.56 17.42
CA GLU A 94 3.37 14.32 16.15
C GLU A 94 4.01 13.10 15.49
N VAL A 95 3.23 12.06 15.18
CA VAL A 95 3.73 10.87 14.47
C VAL A 95 3.19 10.87 13.05
N LEU A 96 4.09 10.99 12.09
CA LEU A 96 3.79 10.92 10.67
C LEU A 96 3.95 9.49 10.16
N ASN A 97 2.88 8.93 9.61
CA ASN A 97 2.94 7.62 8.96
C ASN A 97 3.34 7.78 7.50
N LYS A 98 4.53 7.33 7.13
CA LYS A 98 5.04 7.32 5.75
C LYS A 98 5.28 5.90 5.26
N GLY A 99 4.52 4.94 5.79
CA GLY A 99 4.57 3.56 5.34
C GLY A 99 4.00 3.39 3.93
N ILE A 100 4.63 2.49 3.17
CA ILE A 100 4.29 2.20 1.77
C ILE A 100 3.90 0.71 1.67
N PRO A 101 2.65 0.37 1.30
CA PRO A 101 2.24 -1.02 1.16
C PRO A 101 3.14 -1.78 0.19
N GLY A 102 3.57 -2.98 0.57
CA GLY A 102 4.44 -3.82 -0.29
C GLY A 102 5.85 -3.29 -0.50
N ALA A 103 6.27 -2.21 0.17
CA ALA A 103 7.61 -1.68 0.01
C ALA A 103 8.68 -2.54 0.68
N THR A 104 9.83 -2.59 0.03
CA THR A 104 11.08 -3.11 0.56
C THR A 104 11.93 -1.97 1.10
N SER A 105 12.92 -2.29 1.95
CA SER A 105 13.87 -1.29 2.46
C SER A 105 14.63 -0.56 1.35
N ALA A 106 14.91 -1.23 0.22
CA ALA A 106 15.55 -0.61 -0.94
C ALA A 106 14.67 0.48 -1.58
N LEU A 107 13.36 0.22 -1.72
CA LEU A 107 12.41 1.21 -2.23
C LEU A 107 12.24 2.39 -1.26
N ILE A 108 12.27 2.13 0.04
CA ILE A 108 12.21 3.20 1.05
C ILE A 108 13.46 4.08 0.93
N LEU A 109 14.65 3.47 0.84
CA LEU A 109 15.91 4.20 0.71
C LEU A 109 15.94 5.07 -0.55
N SER A 110 15.46 4.55 -1.69
CA SER A 110 15.42 5.31 -2.94
C SER A 110 14.44 6.51 -2.94
N ARG A 111 13.64 6.68 -1.88
CA ARG A 111 12.74 7.83 -1.68
C ARG A 111 13.23 8.81 -0.61
N LEU A 112 14.37 8.53 0.02
CA LEU A 112 14.99 9.38 1.05
C LEU A 112 16.17 10.20 0.51
N GLU A 113 16.76 9.78 -0.61
CA GLU A 113 17.72 10.58 -1.39
C GLU A 113 17.00 11.72 -2.13
#